data_AF-A0A3M2RDW2-F1
#
_entry.id   AF-A0A3M2RDW2-F1
#
_cell.length_a   1.000
_cell.length_b   1.000
_cell.length_c   1.000
_cell.angle_alpha   90.00
_cell.angle_beta   90.00
_cell.angle_gamma   90.00
#
_symmetry.space_group_name_H-M   'P 1'
#
loop_
_entity.id
_entity.type
_entity.pdbx_description
1 polymer ?
#
loop_
_entity_poly.entity_id
_entity_poly.type
_entity_poly.pdbx_seq_one_letter_code
_entity_poly.pdbx_strand_id
1 'polypeptide(L)'
;MPACHGCRVRKVKCDDGQPCSPCRQFDVQCVRSTGPRKRKNPQRGRLVAQIRGENPLPTSPTSSVSPSSTAAVQPSTSGHDWAGSGSSPGSHSGPASEVYTPAFFTALLPEFEKVVYPFSPAVTPEDMVAAISMMHSSSEDAALVYAYGAVTTFLSQTADHTHGSVAAQINDLIYHGLEAHHRAGQGTHVTGRLDEFLPVSIKRIMTCIYLEIATMGLSRLDRSFNFIREAISMVQTLEVHQRDMRDSSQLPYDPVRFQQVYWEAYIHERFLGISGYPCILPPLRTALSTADSCTPEHIRAGFNCLIDLFLILDETFLSYWQSQRGAIGGLTVQWIESKQVQLDQAEMNAATAEAKLSGSGQPGFTELQRADLFITRLWLRTLLWQLALSQGLLRSGPSDMTHEGLSLQFPASRLSIQLRNLVSRLNSIVSIATQGSGIMQKLFEIASTIADVLALPASSHDESEGGFKSHVKDFLYVVNFLLNLDGMRENQREYLREKYRMLQPLHERDEVGASGVLPSVEETGRLC
;
A
#
# COMPACT_ATOMS: atom_id res chain seq x y z
N MET A 1 -29.84 -11.69 30.95
CA MET A 1 -28.89 -12.08 29.88
C MET A 1 -29.21 -11.26 28.62
N PRO A 2 -28.26 -10.99 27.70
CA PRO A 2 -28.59 -10.39 26.42
C PRO A 2 -29.45 -11.35 25.57
N ALA A 3 -30.49 -10.81 24.92
CA ALA A 3 -31.36 -11.58 24.03
C ALA A 3 -30.55 -12.25 22.91
N CYS A 4 -30.95 -13.46 22.49
CA CYS A 4 -30.32 -14.14 21.36
C CYS A 4 -30.51 -13.36 20.05
N HIS A 5 -29.64 -13.62 19.07
CA HIS A 5 -29.66 -12.97 17.76
C HIS A 5 -31.04 -13.04 17.10
N GLY A 6 -31.67 -14.23 17.09
CA GLY A 6 -33.00 -14.44 16.50
C GLY A 6 -34.12 -13.66 17.19
N CYS A 7 -34.06 -13.43 18.50
CA CYS A 7 -35.04 -12.59 19.21
C CYS A 7 -34.76 -11.10 19.01
N ARG A 8 -33.49 -10.71 18.92
CA ARG A 8 -33.07 -9.32 18.71
C ARG A 8 -33.49 -8.79 17.33
N VAL A 9 -33.28 -9.58 16.28
CA VAL A 9 -33.68 -9.22 14.90
C VAL A 9 -35.20 -9.09 14.78
N ARG A 10 -35.95 -10.02 15.40
CA ARG A 10 -37.41 -10.04 15.36
C ARG A 10 -38.08 -9.14 16.39
N LYS A 11 -37.31 -8.45 17.26
CA LYS A 11 -37.79 -7.58 18.34
C LYS A 11 -38.82 -8.26 19.26
N VAL A 12 -38.60 -9.53 19.59
CA VAL A 12 -39.45 -10.31 20.51
C VAL A 12 -38.74 -10.60 21.84
N LYS A 13 -39.52 -10.78 22.91
CA LYS A 13 -38.97 -11.05 24.25
C LYS A 13 -38.33 -12.45 24.29
N CYS A 14 -37.04 -12.51 24.62
CA CYS A 14 -36.30 -13.77 24.75
C CYS A 14 -36.50 -14.33 26.17
N ASP A 15 -36.82 -15.62 26.26
CA ASP A 15 -37.10 -16.36 27.49
C ASP A 15 -35.88 -17.11 28.05
N ASP A 16 -34.68 -16.73 27.59
CA ASP A 16 -33.39 -17.25 28.05
C ASP A 16 -33.16 -18.79 27.92
N GLY A 17 -34.13 -19.57 27.42
CA GLY A 17 -33.98 -21.00 27.10
C GLY A 17 -33.00 -21.28 25.94
N GLN A 18 -32.48 -22.51 25.84
CA GLN A 18 -31.66 -23.00 24.71
C GLN A 18 -32.26 -24.29 24.11
N PRO A 19 -32.83 -24.24 22.89
CA PRO A 19 -33.22 -23.03 22.15
C PRO A 19 -34.37 -22.29 22.85
N CYS A 20 -34.41 -20.96 22.69
CA CYS A 20 -35.43 -20.08 23.23
C CYS A 20 -36.83 -20.43 22.69
N SER A 21 -37.92 -20.30 23.46
CA SER A 21 -39.26 -20.68 23.00
C SER A 21 -39.70 -19.91 21.73
N PRO A 22 -39.46 -18.58 21.59
CA PRO A 22 -39.70 -17.86 20.34
C PRO A 22 -38.84 -18.33 19.16
N CYS A 23 -37.67 -18.93 19.42
CA CYS A 23 -36.78 -19.45 18.39
C CYS A 23 -37.32 -20.80 17.90
N ARG A 24 -37.78 -21.64 18.84
CA ARG A 24 -38.36 -22.95 18.58
C ARG A 24 -39.68 -22.86 17.83
N GLN A 25 -40.55 -21.92 18.19
CA GLN A 25 -41.87 -21.77 17.57
C GLN A 25 -41.82 -21.38 16.08
N PHE A 26 -40.76 -20.70 15.66
CA PHE A 26 -40.61 -20.20 14.29
C PHE A 26 -39.47 -20.87 13.53
N ASP A 27 -38.94 -21.96 14.08
CA ASP A 27 -37.83 -22.74 13.53
C ASP A 27 -36.61 -21.89 13.12
N VAL A 28 -36.24 -20.92 13.97
CA VAL A 28 -35.11 -20.00 13.73
C VAL A 28 -33.94 -20.37 14.63
N GLN A 29 -32.73 -20.39 14.08
CA GLN A 29 -31.50 -20.71 14.80
C GLN A 29 -31.26 -19.77 16.01
N CYS A 30 -31.19 -20.34 17.22
CA CYS A 30 -31.04 -19.60 18.48
C CYS A 30 -29.56 -19.37 18.84
N VAL A 31 -28.92 -18.34 18.27
CA VAL A 31 -27.51 -18.02 18.54
C VAL A 31 -27.37 -16.92 19.59
N ARG A 32 -26.64 -17.17 20.68
CA ARG A 32 -26.24 -16.15 21.67
C ARG A 32 -24.74 -15.88 21.54
N SER A 33 -24.35 -14.63 21.30
CA SER A 33 -22.94 -14.24 21.17
C SER A 33 -22.31 -14.02 22.55
N THR A 34 -21.29 -14.81 22.89
CA THR A 34 -20.44 -14.59 24.07
C THR A 34 -19.08 -14.03 23.64
N GLY A 35 -18.88 -12.72 23.81
CA GLY A 35 -17.56 -12.06 23.77
C GLY A 35 -17.16 -11.35 22.44
N PRO A 36 -16.28 -10.34 22.52
CA PRO A 36 -15.83 -9.55 21.37
C PRO A 36 -14.73 -10.29 20.57
N ARG A 37 -14.85 -10.32 19.25
CA ARG A 37 -13.93 -11.06 18.35
C ARG A 37 -12.70 -10.22 17.95
N LYS A 38 -11.51 -10.81 18.10
CA LYS A 38 -10.22 -10.35 17.54
C LYS A 38 -10.18 -10.56 16.01
N ARG A 39 -9.53 -9.64 15.29
CA ARG A 39 -9.34 -9.65 13.83
C ARG A 39 -8.47 -10.84 13.39
N LYS A 40 -9.05 -11.76 12.63
CA LYS A 40 -8.38 -12.64 11.66
C LYS A 40 -9.15 -12.48 10.34
N ASN A 41 -8.45 -12.51 9.20
CA ASN A 41 -9.05 -12.47 7.85
C ASN A 41 -9.12 -13.88 7.19
N PRO A 42 -9.93 -14.85 7.68
CA PRO A 42 -10.20 -16.08 6.95
C PRO A 42 -11.48 -16.00 6.08
N GLN A 43 -12.05 -14.80 5.87
CA GLN A 43 -13.34 -14.67 5.18
C GLN A 43 -13.25 -14.74 3.65
N ARG A 44 -12.10 -14.43 3.04
CA ARG A 44 -11.92 -14.37 1.58
C ARG A 44 -12.13 -15.73 0.91
N GLY A 45 -11.44 -16.78 1.38
CA GLY A 45 -11.62 -18.15 0.85
C GLY A 45 -13.01 -18.73 1.10
N ARG A 46 -13.64 -18.37 2.23
CA ARG A 46 -15.00 -18.84 2.57
C ARG A 46 -16.06 -18.25 1.63
N LEU A 47 -15.94 -16.98 1.24
CA LEU A 47 -16.91 -16.33 0.37
C LEU A 47 -16.83 -16.89 -1.06
N VAL A 48 -15.62 -17.17 -1.55
CA VAL A 48 -15.44 -17.83 -2.86
C VAL A 48 -16.03 -19.25 -2.85
N ALA A 49 -15.77 -20.03 -1.80
CA ALA A 49 -16.35 -21.38 -1.67
C ALA A 49 -17.90 -21.35 -1.58
N GLN A 50 -18.45 -20.35 -0.91
CA GLN A 50 -19.90 -20.16 -0.79
C GLN A 50 -20.56 -19.77 -2.12
N ILE A 51 -19.90 -18.94 -2.94
CA ILE A 51 -20.37 -18.59 -4.29
C ILE A 51 -20.34 -19.81 -5.22
N ARG A 52 -19.44 -20.77 -4.97
CA ARG A 52 -19.36 -22.06 -5.69
C ARG A 52 -20.38 -23.11 -5.20
N GLY A 53 -21.23 -22.79 -4.22
CA GLY A 53 -22.29 -23.69 -3.74
C GLY A 53 -21.84 -24.76 -2.74
N GLU A 54 -20.64 -24.65 -2.17
CA GLU A 54 -20.13 -25.63 -1.20
C GLU A 54 -20.43 -25.20 0.24
N ASN A 55 -21.18 -26.03 0.98
CA ASN A 55 -21.38 -25.91 2.43
C ASN A 55 -20.29 -26.71 3.16
N PRO A 56 -19.36 -26.07 3.91
CA PRO A 56 -18.45 -26.83 4.76
C PRO A 56 -19.17 -27.25 6.04
N LEU A 57 -19.22 -28.56 6.30
CA LEU A 57 -19.66 -29.12 7.59
C LEU A 57 -18.73 -28.66 8.73
N PRO A 58 -19.25 -28.50 9.97
CA PRO A 58 -18.46 -28.04 11.10
C PRO A 58 -17.63 -29.18 11.71
N THR A 59 -16.30 -29.08 11.61
CA THR A 59 -15.36 -29.89 12.39
C THR A 59 -15.04 -29.22 13.73
N SER A 60 -15.38 -29.93 14.81
CA SER A 60 -15.11 -29.57 16.20
C SER A 60 -13.62 -29.73 16.55
N PRO A 61 -13.04 -28.84 17.39
CA PRO A 61 -11.83 -29.17 18.14
C PRO A 61 -12.14 -29.41 19.63
N THR A 62 -11.69 -30.56 20.12
CA THR A 62 -11.74 -31.05 21.49
C THR A 62 -10.57 -30.49 22.32
N SER A 63 -10.86 -30.08 23.57
CA SER A 63 -10.01 -30.09 24.79
C SER A 63 -8.66 -29.32 24.82
N SER A 64 -8.17 -28.70 25.89
CA SER A 64 -8.66 -28.08 27.13
C SER A 64 -7.42 -27.81 28.01
N VAL A 65 -7.07 -26.56 28.34
CA VAL A 65 -6.30 -26.21 29.56
C VAL A 65 -6.67 -24.78 29.99
N SER A 66 -7.09 -24.64 31.26
CA SER A 66 -7.57 -23.41 31.92
C SER A 66 -6.43 -22.47 32.37
N PRO A 67 -6.67 -21.15 32.50
CA PRO A 67 -5.86 -20.24 33.31
C PRO A 67 -6.57 -19.86 34.62
N SER A 68 -5.81 -19.70 35.71
CA SER A 68 -6.32 -19.20 37.00
C SER A 68 -5.97 -17.72 37.21
N SER A 69 -6.99 -16.97 37.66
CA SER A 69 -7.00 -15.83 38.61
C SER A 69 -6.16 -14.57 38.29
N THR A 70 -6.76 -13.45 37.86
CA THR A 70 -7.35 -12.33 38.66
C THR A 70 -6.45 -11.69 39.71
N ALA A 71 -6.13 -10.40 39.51
CA ALA A 71 -6.36 -9.35 40.51
C ALA A 71 -6.45 -7.98 39.84
N ALA A 72 -7.58 -7.32 40.02
CA ALA A 72 -7.82 -5.91 39.72
C ALA A 72 -7.48 -5.08 40.95
N VAL A 73 -6.97 -3.85 40.78
CA VAL A 73 -7.16 -2.77 41.78
C VAL A 73 -7.33 -1.43 41.04
N GLN A 74 -8.35 -0.71 41.49
CA GLN A 74 -8.83 0.60 41.06
C GLN A 74 -8.00 1.77 41.64
N PRO A 75 -8.22 3.02 41.18
CA PRO A 75 -7.37 4.16 41.47
C PRO A 75 -7.77 4.87 42.78
N SER A 76 -6.78 5.45 43.47
CA SER A 76 -7.02 6.36 44.59
C SER A 76 -6.31 7.69 44.37
N THR A 77 -7.08 8.74 44.62
CA THR A 77 -6.75 10.16 44.62
C THR A 77 -6.32 10.59 46.03
N SER A 78 -5.24 11.36 46.12
CA SER A 78 -5.03 12.36 47.19
C SER A 78 -3.73 13.12 46.91
N GLY A 79 -3.84 14.44 46.77
CA GLY A 79 -2.69 15.33 46.60
C GLY A 79 -1.97 15.62 47.90
N HIS A 80 -0.69 15.97 47.80
CA HIS A 80 0.05 16.79 48.77
C HIS A 80 1.29 17.41 48.07
N ASP A 81 1.32 18.73 48.11
CA ASP A 81 2.46 19.63 48.34
C ASP A 81 3.73 19.53 47.46
N TRP A 82 3.89 20.57 46.64
CA TRP A 82 5.07 20.86 45.82
C TRP A 82 5.98 21.84 46.57
N ALA A 83 7.13 21.37 47.04
CA ALA A 83 8.25 22.19 47.47
C ALA A 83 9.56 21.50 47.07
N GLY A 84 10.50 22.27 46.53
CA GLY A 84 11.60 21.79 45.72
C GLY A 84 12.72 21.08 46.45
N SER A 85 13.49 20.28 45.70
CA SER A 85 14.94 20.42 45.54
C SER A 85 15.48 19.29 44.66
N GLY A 86 16.31 19.66 43.69
CA GLY A 86 17.55 18.92 43.39
C GLY A 86 17.44 17.63 42.58
N SER A 87 17.90 17.75 41.32
CA SER A 87 18.79 16.81 40.59
C SER A 87 18.21 16.31 39.26
N SER A 88 18.52 17.05 38.20
CA SER A 88 18.41 16.59 36.81
C SER A 88 19.35 15.42 36.55
N PRO A 89 18.92 14.34 35.85
CA PRO A 89 19.84 13.41 35.22
C PRO A 89 20.17 13.89 33.81
N GLY A 90 21.41 14.38 33.67
CA GLY A 90 22.29 14.31 32.49
C GLY A 90 21.67 14.31 31.09
N SER A 91 21.69 15.49 30.48
CA SER A 91 21.75 15.68 29.03
C SER A 91 23.00 14.99 28.44
N HIS A 92 22.79 13.94 27.65
CA HIS A 92 23.79 13.46 26.71
C HIS A 92 23.86 14.42 25.51
N SER A 93 24.57 15.54 25.69
CA SER A 93 25.00 16.41 24.59
C SER A 93 26.45 16.06 24.22
N GLY A 94 26.61 15.03 23.37
CA GLY A 94 27.81 14.74 22.57
C GLY A 94 27.50 15.00 21.08
N PRO A 95 28.50 15.12 20.17
CA PRO A 95 28.40 15.92 18.95
C PRO A 95 27.60 15.22 17.85
N ALA A 96 26.28 15.40 17.83
CA ALA A 96 25.42 14.99 16.70
C ALA A 96 25.70 15.78 15.40
N SER A 97 26.50 16.85 15.47
CA SER A 97 26.74 17.77 14.34
C SER A 97 27.74 17.26 13.28
N GLU A 98 28.48 16.17 13.51
CA GLU A 98 29.52 15.72 12.57
C GLU A 98 29.04 14.70 11.53
N VAL A 99 27.91 14.01 11.75
CA VAL A 99 27.47 12.90 10.86
C VAL A 99 26.71 13.40 9.63
N TYR A 100 25.83 14.38 9.78
CA TYR A 100 24.97 14.89 8.70
C TYR A 100 25.44 16.23 8.16
N THR A 101 26.53 16.19 7.40
CA THR A 101 27.09 17.38 6.74
C THR A 101 26.37 17.68 5.42
N PRO A 102 26.46 18.91 4.88
CA PRO A 102 25.98 19.21 3.54
C PRO A 102 26.54 18.25 2.49
N ALA A 103 27.81 17.84 2.63
CA ALA A 103 28.44 16.87 1.74
C ALA A 103 27.76 15.49 1.76
N PHE A 104 27.29 15.03 2.93
CA PHE A 104 26.51 13.80 3.04
C PHE A 104 25.22 13.87 2.21
N PHE A 105 24.46 14.98 2.32
CA PHE A 105 23.20 15.13 1.58
C PHE A 105 23.42 15.34 0.07
N THR A 106 24.47 16.08 -0.30
CA THR A 106 24.87 16.24 -1.71
C THR A 106 25.23 14.91 -2.34
N ALA A 107 25.87 13.99 -1.60
CA ALA A 107 26.21 12.66 -2.09
C ALA A 107 24.97 11.78 -2.38
N LEU A 108 23.81 12.11 -1.82
CA LEU A 108 22.54 11.41 -2.09
C LEU A 108 21.83 11.88 -3.36
N LEU A 109 22.23 13.01 -3.97
CA LEU A 109 21.51 13.60 -5.12
C LEU A 109 21.37 12.66 -6.33
N PRO A 110 22.42 11.92 -6.77
CA PRO A 110 22.29 11.01 -7.91
C PRO A 110 21.23 9.93 -7.68
N GLU A 111 21.13 9.47 -6.43
CA GLU A 111 20.15 8.48 -6.04
C GLU A 111 18.74 9.09 -5.93
N PHE A 112 18.61 10.29 -5.37
CA PHE A 112 17.35 11.03 -5.34
C PHE A 112 16.76 11.24 -6.75
N GLU A 113 17.58 11.69 -7.70
CA GLU A 113 17.20 11.87 -9.10
C GLU A 113 16.67 10.59 -9.74
N LYS A 114 17.17 9.45 -9.30
CA LYS A 114 16.84 8.13 -9.85
C LYS A 114 15.59 7.51 -9.22
N VAL A 115 15.45 7.58 -7.90
CA VAL A 115 14.42 6.79 -7.17
C VAL A 115 13.32 7.62 -6.52
N VAL A 116 13.50 8.94 -6.33
CA VAL A 116 12.51 9.81 -5.69
C VAL A 116 11.89 10.77 -6.70
N TYR A 117 12.72 11.56 -7.38
CA TYR A 117 12.27 12.64 -8.27
C TYR A 117 11.30 12.21 -9.39
N PRO A 118 11.45 11.02 -10.03
CA PRO A 118 10.51 10.59 -11.07
C PRO A 118 9.07 10.35 -10.59
N PHE A 119 8.87 10.22 -9.28
CA PHE A 119 7.59 9.95 -8.61
C PHE A 119 7.12 11.10 -7.72
N SER A 120 8.01 12.01 -7.36
CA SER A 120 7.77 13.20 -6.53
C SER A 120 8.47 14.41 -7.16
N PRO A 121 7.93 14.97 -8.26
CA PRO A 121 8.59 16.02 -9.03
C PRO A 121 8.48 17.43 -8.42
N ALA A 122 7.77 17.59 -7.30
CA ALA A 122 7.52 18.90 -6.71
C ALA A 122 8.76 19.65 -6.20
N VAL A 123 9.86 18.93 -5.93
CA VAL A 123 11.15 19.51 -5.53
C VAL A 123 12.21 19.01 -6.49
N THR A 124 12.87 19.91 -7.22
CA THR A 124 13.90 19.48 -8.19
C THR A 124 15.24 19.21 -7.51
N PRO A 125 16.19 18.54 -8.20
CA PRO A 125 17.55 18.43 -7.71
C PRO A 125 18.20 19.78 -7.42
N GLU A 126 17.92 20.81 -8.23
CA GLU A 126 18.39 22.18 -8.01
C GLU A 126 17.80 22.80 -6.73
N ASP A 127 16.50 22.60 -6.50
CA ASP A 127 15.84 23.04 -5.25
C ASP A 127 16.48 22.36 -4.04
N MET A 128 16.84 21.08 -4.16
CA MET A 128 17.52 20.33 -3.10
C MET A 128 18.94 20.85 -2.85
N VAL A 129 19.72 21.15 -3.90
CA VAL A 129 21.05 21.78 -3.77
C VAL A 129 20.93 23.12 -3.03
N ALA A 130 19.94 23.94 -3.38
CA ALA A 130 19.68 25.20 -2.71
C ALA A 130 19.31 24.99 -1.23
N ALA A 131 18.43 24.04 -0.92
CA ALA A 131 18.06 23.70 0.45
C ALA A 131 19.25 23.19 1.29
N ILE A 132 20.10 22.33 0.71
CA ILE A 132 21.33 21.83 1.35
C ILE A 132 22.26 23.00 1.70
N SER A 133 22.39 23.99 0.82
CA SER A 133 23.23 25.18 1.09
C SER A 133 22.70 26.05 2.25
N MET A 134 21.38 26.02 2.47
CA MET A 134 20.69 26.84 3.47
C MET A 134 20.35 26.10 4.77
N MET A 135 20.61 24.79 4.86
CA MET A 135 20.15 23.93 5.94
C MET A 135 20.60 24.35 7.36
N HIS A 136 21.75 25.02 7.50
CA HIS A 136 22.21 25.50 8.81
C HIS A 136 21.61 26.85 9.21
N SER A 137 21.05 27.58 8.25
CA SER A 137 20.54 28.95 8.43
C SER A 137 19.01 29.00 8.45
N SER A 138 18.34 27.98 7.92
CA SER A 138 16.90 27.90 7.75
C SER A 138 16.37 26.58 8.30
N SER A 139 15.48 26.64 9.29
CA SER A 139 14.87 25.43 9.87
C SER A 139 13.95 24.73 8.87
N GLU A 140 13.36 25.46 7.92
CA GLU A 140 12.54 24.88 6.85
C GLU A 140 13.40 24.09 5.87
N ASP A 141 14.54 24.65 5.44
CA ASP A 141 15.48 23.94 4.57
C ASP A 141 16.11 22.74 5.29
N ALA A 142 16.46 22.90 6.57
CA ALA A 142 16.92 21.78 7.40
C ALA A 142 15.90 20.64 7.43
N ALA A 143 14.62 20.95 7.67
CA ALA A 143 13.56 19.96 7.76
C ALA A 143 13.40 19.20 6.44
N LEU A 144 13.39 19.93 5.32
CA LEU A 144 13.31 19.35 3.98
C LEU A 144 14.53 18.46 3.70
N VAL A 145 15.75 18.91 4.02
CA VAL A 145 17.00 18.17 3.77
C VAL A 145 17.07 16.88 4.60
N TYR A 146 16.67 16.91 5.87
CA TYR A 146 16.61 15.69 6.69
C TYR A 146 15.54 14.71 6.19
N ALA A 147 14.36 15.20 5.80
CA ALA A 147 13.30 14.37 5.24
C ALA A 147 13.71 13.75 3.89
N TYR A 148 14.33 14.55 3.02
CA TYR A 148 14.98 14.12 1.77
C TYR A 148 16.01 13.02 2.03
N GLY A 149 16.87 13.19 3.03
CA GLY A 149 17.87 12.20 3.40
C GLY A 149 17.22 10.88 3.82
N ALA A 150 16.17 10.95 4.64
CA ALA A 150 15.44 9.78 5.12
C ALA A 150 14.77 9.01 3.97
N VAL A 151 14.05 9.70 3.08
CA VAL A 151 13.34 9.06 1.96
C VAL A 151 14.30 8.52 0.91
N THR A 152 15.37 9.24 0.58
CA THR A 152 16.37 8.79 -0.40
C THR A 152 17.14 7.59 0.15
N THR A 153 17.58 7.64 1.41
CA THR A 153 18.24 6.49 2.05
C THR A 153 17.33 5.27 2.08
N PHE A 154 16.04 5.46 2.34
CA PHE A 154 15.04 4.39 2.33
C PHE A 154 14.85 3.77 0.94
N LEU A 155 14.77 4.57 -0.12
CA LEU A 155 14.47 4.10 -1.48
C LEU A 155 15.72 3.63 -2.24
N SER A 156 16.93 4.08 -1.87
CA SER A 156 18.15 3.76 -2.62
C SER A 156 18.92 2.55 -2.10
N GLN A 157 18.80 2.24 -0.81
CA GLN A 157 19.59 1.15 -0.21
C GLN A 157 18.83 -0.17 -0.22
N THR A 158 18.95 -0.90 -1.32
CA THR A 158 18.66 -2.34 -1.35
C THR A 158 19.89 -3.11 -0.86
N ALA A 159 19.81 -3.60 0.38
CA ALA A 159 20.43 -4.85 0.78
C ALA A 159 21.96 -5.00 0.76
N ASP A 160 22.73 -3.97 1.15
CA ASP A 160 24.08 -4.22 1.68
C ASP A 160 24.05 -4.27 3.22
N HIS A 161 24.06 -5.52 3.72
CA HIS A 161 24.41 -5.99 5.06
C HIS A 161 24.59 -4.96 6.19
N THR A 162 23.51 -4.37 6.70
CA THR A 162 23.43 -3.96 8.11
C THR A 162 21.95 -3.80 8.51
N HIS A 163 21.22 -4.91 8.65
CA HIS A 163 19.93 -4.91 9.33
C HIS A 163 20.12 -4.39 10.76
N GLY A 164 19.97 -3.09 10.95
CA GLY A 164 20.27 -2.35 12.17
C GLY A 164 20.77 -0.93 11.88
N SER A 165 21.79 -0.77 11.02
CA SER A 165 22.44 0.53 10.78
C SER A 165 21.58 1.47 9.92
N VAL A 166 21.07 0.97 8.78
CA VAL A 166 20.28 1.79 7.84
C VAL A 166 18.95 2.24 8.46
N ALA A 167 18.23 1.32 9.11
CA ALA A 167 17.01 1.66 9.84
C ALA A 167 17.28 2.66 10.98
N ALA A 168 18.41 2.56 11.68
CA ALA A 168 18.80 3.55 12.69
C ALA A 168 19.07 4.91 12.05
N GLN A 169 19.81 4.95 10.94
CA GLN A 169 20.09 6.18 10.18
C GLN A 169 18.80 6.85 9.69
N ILE A 170 17.86 6.09 9.11
CA ILE A 170 16.54 6.61 8.69
C ILE A 170 15.78 7.17 9.89
N ASN A 171 15.79 6.48 11.04
CA ASN A 171 15.12 6.98 12.25
C ASN A 171 15.73 8.29 12.76
N ASP A 172 17.05 8.40 12.71
CA ASP A 172 17.81 9.56 13.16
C ASP A 172 17.58 10.76 12.23
N LEU A 173 17.58 10.55 10.92
CA LEU A 173 17.17 11.54 9.92
C LEU A 173 15.72 11.99 10.12
N ILE A 174 14.77 11.07 10.36
CA ILE A 174 13.38 11.41 10.69
C ILE A 174 13.31 12.26 11.96
N TYR A 175 14.09 11.92 12.99
CA TYR A 175 14.13 12.66 14.26
C TYR A 175 14.61 14.09 14.05
N HIS A 176 15.72 14.29 13.33
CA HIS A 176 16.23 15.61 12.99
C HIS A 176 15.26 16.41 12.10
N GLY A 177 14.63 15.75 11.13
CA GLY A 177 13.59 16.35 10.28
C GLY A 177 12.39 16.84 11.09
N LEU A 178 11.92 16.05 12.06
CA LEU A 178 10.85 16.43 12.97
C LEU A 178 11.21 17.65 13.83
N GLU A 179 12.41 17.68 14.40
CA GLU A 179 12.87 18.80 15.23
C GLU A 179 13.01 20.09 14.42
N ALA A 180 13.56 19.99 13.21
CA ALA A 180 13.65 21.12 12.28
C ALA A 180 12.26 21.58 11.81
N HIS A 181 11.35 20.66 11.48
CA HIS A 181 9.98 20.96 11.06
C HIS A 181 9.18 21.67 12.16
N HIS A 182 9.35 21.23 13.41
CA HIS A 182 8.74 21.89 14.56
C HIS A 182 9.23 23.33 14.72
N ARG A 183 10.55 23.55 14.66
CA ARG A 183 11.15 24.90 14.71
C ARG A 183 10.70 25.79 13.56
N ALA A 184 10.61 25.24 12.34
CA ALA A 184 10.06 25.97 11.20
C ALA A 184 8.60 26.38 11.44
N GLY A 185 7.79 25.53 12.09
CA GLY A 185 6.38 25.81 12.43
C GLY A 185 6.16 26.94 13.44
N GLN A 186 7.15 27.22 14.29
CA GLN A 186 7.05 28.27 15.30
C GLN A 186 7.22 29.68 14.72
N GLY A 187 7.69 29.82 13.48
CA GLY A 187 7.98 31.12 12.88
C GLY A 187 9.15 31.85 13.57
N THR A 188 9.46 33.06 13.09
CA THR A 188 10.40 33.95 13.78
C THR A 188 9.67 34.63 14.92
N HIS A 189 9.87 34.15 16.15
CA HIS A 189 9.27 34.65 17.38
C HIS A 189 9.81 36.06 17.76
N VAL A 190 9.61 37.07 16.92
CA VAL A 190 10.19 38.41 17.13
C VAL A 190 9.44 39.21 18.21
N THR A 191 8.19 38.84 18.56
CA THR A 191 7.36 39.67 19.46
C THR A 191 6.52 38.93 20.52
N GLY A 192 6.73 37.63 20.74
CA GLY A 192 5.97 36.88 21.74
C GLY A 192 4.47 36.73 21.41
N ARG A 193 4.06 37.04 20.18
CA ARG A 193 2.76 36.73 19.61
C ARG A 193 2.91 35.63 18.57
N LEU A 194 1.94 34.71 18.53
CA LEU A 194 1.81 33.78 17.41
C LEU A 194 1.61 34.59 16.12
N ASP A 195 2.33 34.23 15.06
CA ASP A 195 2.14 34.84 13.74
C ASP A 195 0.66 34.72 13.34
N GLU A 196 0.10 35.80 12.76
CA GLU A 196 -1.30 35.84 12.34
C GLU A 196 -1.62 34.77 11.29
N PHE A 197 -0.62 34.37 10.50
CA PHE A 197 -0.72 33.34 9.49
C PHE A 197 0.21 32.18 9.81
N LEU A 198 -0.30 30.95 9.66
CA LEU A 198 0.52 29.75 9.69
C LEU A 198 1.54 29.82 8.53
N PRO A 199 2.86 29.71 8.79
CA PRO A 199 3.84 29.70 7.71
C PRO A 199 3.70 28.40 6.91
N VAL A 200 3.06 28.48 5.74
CA VAL A 200 2.85 27.37 4.81
C VAL A 200 3.64 27.60 3.54
N SER A 201 4.39 26.57 3.11
CA SER A 201 5.20 26.60 1.89
C SER A 201 5.22 25.22 1.23
N ILE A 202 5.64 25.18 -0.04
CA ILE A 202 5.89 23.93 -0.78
C ILE A 202 6.91 23.05 -0.03
N LYS A 203 7.99 23.64 0.50
CA LYS A 203 9.04 22.91 1.23
C LYS A 203 8.51 22.19 2.47
N ARG A 204 7.59 22.82 3.22
CA ARG A 204 6.96 22.21 4.40
C ARG A 204 6.02 21.08 4.05
N ILE A 205 5.21 21.27 3.00
CA ILE A 205 4.33 20.21 2.49
C ILE A 205 5.17 19.01 2.09
N MET A 206 6.25 19.24 1.34
CA MET A 206 7.15 18.21 0.89
C MET A 206 7.95 17.54 2.01
N THR A 207 8.33 18.28 3.04
CA THR A 207 8.89 17.71 4.27
C THR A 207 7.94 16.67 4.87
N CYS A 208 6.65 17.00 4.98
CA CYS A 208 5.65 16.07 5.51
C CYS A 208 5.47 14.84 4.59
N ILE A 209 5.40 15.03 3.27
CA ILE A 209 5.28 13.91 2.31
C ILE A 209 6.53 13.00 2.37
N TYR A 210 7.74 13.53 2.43
CA TYR A 210 8.94 12.70 2.55
C TYR A 210 9.05 11.96 3.89
N LEU A 211 8.64 12.60 5.01
CA LEU A 211 8.54 11.92 6.30
C LEU A 211 7.44 10.84 6.31
N GLU A 212 6.33 11.06 5.60
CA GLU A 212 5.28 10.06 5.36
C GLU A 212 5.87 8.83 4.69
N ILE A 213 6.56 9.00 3.56
CA ILE A 213 7.15 7.89 2.79
C ILE A 213 8.13 7.09 3.65
N ALA A 214 9.04 7.78 4.34
CA ALA A 214 10.04 7.13 5.18
C ALA A 214 9.40 6.36 6.35
N THR A 215 8.38 6.92 7.00
CA THR A 215 7.69 6.22 8.11
C THR A 215 6.77 5.11 7.65
N MET A 216 6.15 5.23 6.48
CA MET A 216 5.42 4.14 5.82
C MET A 216 6.38 2.98 5.51
N GLY A 217 7.59 3.28 5.02
CA GLY A 217 8.67 2.32 4.81
C GLY A 217 9.03 1.50 6.05
N LEU A 218 9.04 2.15 7.21
CA LEU A 218 9.25 1.52 8.52
C LEU A 218 7.99 0.86 9.10
N SER A 219 6.93 0.68 8.31
CA SER A 219 5.64 0.10 8.73
C SER A 219 4.92 0.87 9.85
N ARG A 220 5.17 2.18 9.97
CA ARG A 220 4.54 3.05 10.99
C ARG A 220 3.37 3.84 10.38
N LEU A 221 2.33 3.12 9.96
CA LEU A 221 1.19 3.70 9.22
C LEU A 221 0.48 4.84 9.96
N ASP A 222 0.38 4.79 11.29
CA ASP A 222 -0.24 5.89 12.06
C ASP A 222 0.57 7.19 11.98
N ARG A 223 1.90 7.09 11.93
CA ARG A 223 2.77 8.27 11.75
C ARG A 223 2.68 8.80 10.32
N SER A 224 2.74 7.91 9.34
CA SER A 224 2.57 8.27 7.92
C SER A 224 1.21 8.97 7.70
N PHE A 225 0.13 8.44 8.28
CA PHE A 225 -1.19 9.07 8.22
C PHE A 225 -1.22 10.48 8.86
N ASN A 226 -0.54 10.71 9.98
CA ASN A 226 -0.48 12.04 10.57
C ASN A 226 0.27 13.03 9.67
N PHE A 227 1.41 12.62 9.10
CA PHE A 227 2.16 13.48 8.17
C PHE A 227 1.38 13.81 6.91
N ILE A 228 0.69 12.83 6.30
CA ILE A 228 -0.13 13.13 5.12
C ILE A 228 -1.28 14.08 5.47
N ARG A 229 -1.87 13.94 6.67
CA ARG A 229 -2.94 14.82 7.12
C ARG A 229 -2.45 16.25 7.32
N GLU A 230 -1.25 16.41 7.86
CA GLU A 230 -0.61 17.72 8.02
C GLU A 230 -0.29 18.34 6.65
N ALA A 231 0.28 17.57 5.72
CA ALA A 231 0.53 17.99 4.34
C ALA A 231 -0.75 18.47 3.64
N ILE A 232 -1.83 17.69 3.73
CA ILE A 232 -3.15 18.02 3.15
C ILE A 232 -3.72 19.30 3.76
N SER A 233 -3.59 19.46 5.07
CA SER A 233 -4.07 20.67 5.76
C SER A 233 -3.35 21.91 5.22
N MET A 234 -2.02 21.82 5.05
CA MET A 234 -1.22 22.89 4.45
C MET A 234 -1.59 23.17 2.98
N VAL A 235 -1.81 22.13 2.17
CA VAL A 235 -2.29 22.27 0.77
C VAL A 235 -3.63 23.02 0.73
N GLN A 236 -4.58 22.63 1.58
CA GLN A 236 -5.89 23.28 1.66
C GLN A 236 -5.81 24.73 2.16
N THR A 237 -4.87 25.03 3.06
CA THR A 237 -4.59 26.42 3.46
C THR A 237 -4.10 27.25 2.28
N LEU A 238 -3.18 26.73 1.46
CA LEU A 238 -2.73 27.42 0.23
C LEU A 238 -3.88 27.61 -0.77
N GLU A 239 -4.79 26.64 -0.93
CA GLU A 239 -5.98 26.81 -1.79
C GLU A 239 -6.90 27.94 -1.32
N VAL A 240 -7.08 28.09 0.00
CA VAL A 240 -7.87 29.21 0.55
C VAL A 240 -7.18 30.53 0.24
N HIS A 241 -5.86 30.63 0.49
CA HIS A 241 -5.09 31.83 0.15
C HIS A 241 -5.20 32.17 -1.34
N GLN A 242 -5.16 31.17 -2.23
CA GLN A 242 -5.32 31.38 -3.67
C GLN A 242 -6.70 31.95 -4.05
N ARG A 243 -7.78 31.50 -3.39
CA ARG A 243 -9.14 31.99 -3.66
C ARG A 243 -9.35 33.43 -3.22
N ASP A 244 -8.66 33.86 -2.17
CA ASP A 244 -8.74 35.21 -1.62
C ASP A 244 -7.93 36.23 -2.46
N MET A 245 -6.91 35.76 -3.20
CA MET A 245 -6.09 36.61 -4.08
C MET A 245 -6.83 36.94 -5.38
N ARG A 246 -6.95 38.24 -5.69
CA ARG A 246 -7.59 38.71 -6.93
C ARG A 246 -6.72 38.55 -8.19
N ASP A 247 -5.41 38.38 -8.01
CA ASP A 247 -4.43 38.27 -9.09
C ASP A 247 -3.50 37.09 -8.84
N SER A 248 -3.61 36.06 -9.69
CA SER A 248 -2.79 34.84 -9.61
C SER A 248 -1.29 35.10 -9.81
N SER A 249 -0.89 36.25 -10.38
CA SER A 249 0.52 36.61 -10.55
C SER A 249 1.22 37.00 -9.24
N GLN A 250 0.45 37.22 -8.17
CA GLN A 250 0.97 37.60 -6.84
C GLN A 250 1.08 36.40 -5.88
N LEU A 251 0.89 35.17 -6.36
CA LEU A 251 1.02 33.99 -5.52
C LEU A 251 2.46 33.88 -5.00
N PRO A 252 2.66 33.64 -3.70
CA PRO A 252 4.00 33.52 -3.10
C PRO A 252 4.68 32.18 -3.43
N TYR A 253 4.09 31.39 -4.33
CA TYR A 253 4.55 30.07 -4.75
C TYR A 253 4.22 29.83 -6.22
N ASP A 254 4.96 28.92 -6.84
CA ASP A 254 4.74 28.51 -8.21
C ASP A 254 3.46 27.63 -8.32
N PRO A 255 2.49 28.00 -9.17
CA PRO A 255 1.27 27.22 -9.36
C PRO A 255 1.50 25.80 -9.88
N VAL A 256 2.58 25.56 -10.66
CA VAL A 256 2.92 24.21 -11.14
C VAL A 256 3.40 23.34 -9.99
N ARG A 257 4.28 23.88 -9.13
CA ARG A 257 4.72 23.19 -7.91
C ARG A 257 3.57 22.90 -6.97
N PHE A 258 2.63 23.83 -6.85
CA PHE A 258 1.40 23.62 -6.10
C PHE A 258 0.58 22.44 -6.64
N GLN A 259 0.39 22.34 -7.97
CA GLN A 259 -0.30 21.19 -8.56
C GLN A 259 0.43 19.87 -8.27
N GLN A 260 1.77 19.86 -8.40
CA GLN A 260 2.58 18.68 -8.12
C GLN A 260 2.41 18.20 -6.67
N VAL A 261 2.58 19.08 -5.67
CA VAL A 261 2.40 18.70 -4.25
C VAL A 261 0.97 18.28 -3.93
N TYR A 262 -0.03 18.88 -4.58
CA TYR A 262 -1.43 18.49 -4.41
C TYR A 262 -1.65 17.05 -4.86
N TRP A 263 -1.17 16.72 -6.05
CA TRP A 263 -1.33 15.39 -6.63
C TRP A 263 -0.51 14.34 -5.88
N GLU A 264 0.67 14.69 -5.38
CA GLU A 264 1.43 13.81 -4.47
C GLU A 264 0.63 13.53 -3.20
N ALA A 265 0.12 14.57 -2.52
CA ALA A 265 -0.72 14.39 -1.34
C ALA A 265 -1.96 13.54 -1.62
N TYR A 266 -2.61 13.74 -2.79
CA TYR A 266 -3.77 12.97 -3.24
C TYR A 266 -3.44 11.48 -3.41
N ILE A 267 -2.36 11.15 -4.13
CA ILE A 267 -1.93 9.76 -4.38
C ILE A 267 -1.65 9.04 -3.06
N HIS A 268 -0.86 9.67 -2.18
CA HIS A 268 -0.48 9.08 -0.89
C HIS A 268 -1.69 8.92 0.05
N GLU A 269 -2.61 9.89 0.08
CA GLU A 269 -3.86 9.75 0.85
C GLU A 269 -4.69 8.57 0.36
N ARG A 270 -4.86 8.41 -0.95
CA ARG A 270 -5.66 7.32 -1.54
C ARG A 270 -5.05 5.95 -1.26
N PHE A 271 -3.72 5.83 -1.29
CA PHE A 271 -3.03 4.61 -0.90
C PHE A 271 -3.32 4.22 0.56
N LEU A 272 -3.25 5.18 1.49
CA LEU A 272 -3.63 4.98 2.89
C LEU A 272 -5.14 4.73 3.05
N GLY A 273 -5.96 5.30 2.17
CA GLY A 273 -7.39 5.06 2.06
C GLY A 273 -7.74 3.58 1.91
N ILE A 274 -7.03 2.89 1.01
CA ILE A 274 -7.17 1.44 0.81
C ILE A 274 -6.73 0.66 2.06
N SER A 275 -5.75 1.18 2.81
CA SER A 275 -5.31 0.62 4.09
C SER A 275 -6.29 0.86 5.25
N GLY A 276 -7.38 1.62 5.03
CA GLY A 276 -8.48 1.82 5.97
C GLY A 276 -8.49 3.19 6.67
N TYR A 277 -7.62 4.11 6.28
CA TYR A 277 -7.67 5.50 6.75
C TYR A 277 -8.70 6.32 5.95
N PRO A 278 -9.29 7.39 6.51
CA PRO A 278 -10.26 8.22 5.80
C PRO A 278 -9.58 9.17 4.81
N CYS A 279 -10.15 9.33 3.63
CA CYS A 279 -9.73 10.30 2.62
C CYS A 279 -10.55 11.59 2.71
N ILE A 280 -9.92 12.76 2.60
CA ILE A 280 -10.58 14.07 2.64
C ILE A 280 -10.17 15.01 1.50
N LEU A 281 -9.07 14.71 0.79
CA LEU A 281 -8.62 15.58 -0.30
C LEU A 281 -9.39 15.19 -1.57
N PRO A 282 -10.26 16.06 -2.12
CA PRO A 282 -10.91 15.78 -3.41
C PRO A 282 -9.89 15.81 -4.56
N PRO A 283 -10.24 15.33 -5.76
CA PRO A 283 -9.40 15.58 -6.93
C PRO A 283 -9.32 17.09 -7.22
N LEU A 284 -8.14 17.56 -7.62
CA LEU A 284 -7.95 18.96 -7.98
C LEU A 284 -8.84 19.30 -9.19
N ARG A 285 -9.54 20.45 -9.14
CA ARG A 285 -10.48 20.85 -10.20
C ARG A 285 -9.80 21.29 -11.49
N THR A 286 -8.54 21.72 -11.42
CA THR A 286 -7.74 22.11 -12.58
C THR A 286 -7.18 20.89 -13.31
N ALA A 287 -6.67 21.09 -14.52
CA ALA A 287 -6.03 20.02 -15.30
C ALA A 287 -4.84 19.38 -14.55
N LEU A 288 -4.43 18.19 -15.02
CA LEU A 288 -3.19 17.51 -14.59
C LEU A 288 -1.98 18.45 -14.62
N SER A 289 -0.87 18.04 -13.98
CA SER A 289 0.35 18.86 -13.89
C SER A 289 0.74 19.44 -15.25
N THR A 290 0.68 20.76 -15.35
CA THR A 290 1.04 21.49 -16.57
C THR A 290 2.55 21.43 -16.83
N ALA A 291 2.96 21.60 -18.08
CA ALA A 291 4.37 21.70 -18.43
C ALA A 291 4.99 22.97 -17.83
N ASP A 292 6.20 22.84 -17.30
CA ASP A 292 7.07 23.93 -16.88
C ASP A 292 8.45 23.77 -17.56
N SER A 293 9.34 24.74 -17.36
CA SER A 293 10.71 24.68 -17.88
C SER A 293 11.65 23.80 -17.04
N CYS A 294 11.25 23.44 -15.82
CA CYS A 294 12.13 22.83 -14.81
C CYS A 294 11.93 21.31 -14.68
N THR A 295 10.74 20.79 -14.99
CA THR A 295 10.41 19.37 -14.87
C THR A 295 10.60 18.70 -16.24
N PRO A 296 11.48 17.68 -16.36
CA PRO A 296 11.60 16.92 -17.59
C PRO A 296 10.26 16.32 -18.03
N GLU A 297 9.94 16.46 -19.31
CA GLU A 297 8.64 16.08 -19.87
C GLU A 297 8.30 14.60 -19.63
N HIS A 298 9.28 13.69 -19.69
CA HIS A 298 9.09 12.27 -19.39
C HIS A 298 8.73 12.00 -17.92
N ILE A 299 9.27 12.78 -16.99
CA ILE A 299 8.91 12.71 -15.56
C ILE A 299 7.48 13.18 -15.37
N ARG A 300 7.16 14.36 -15.92
CA ARG A 300 5.82 14.94 -15.86
C ARG A 300 4.76 14.03 -16.47
N ALA A 301 5.01 13.49 -17.66
CA ALA A 301 4.10 12.58 -18.35
C ALA A 301 3.89 11.27 -17.57
N GLY A 302 4.96 10.70 -16.99
CA GLY A 302 4.86 9.51 -16.14
C GLY A 302 4.06 9.78 -14.85
N PHE A 303 4.30 10.91 -14.19
CA PHE A 303 3.56 11.34 -13.00
C PHE A 303 2.07 11.56 -13.31
N ASN A 304 1.74 12.20 -14.44
CA ASN A 304 0.36 12.35 -14.90
C ASN A 304 -0.34 11.01 -15.15
N CYS A 305 0.36 10.03 -15.72
CA CYS A 305 -0.20 8.67 -15.87
C CYS A 305 -0.47 8.00 -14.52
N LEU A 306 0.35 8.28 -13.50
CA LEU A 306 0.13 7.77 -12.15
C LEU A 306 -1.09 8.44 -11.49
N ILE A 307 -1.25 9.76 -11.67
CA ILE A 307 -2.44 10.50 -11.23
C ILE A 307 -3.70 9.88 -11.85
N ASP A 308 -3.71 9.63 -13.16
CA ASP A 308 -4.85 9.02 -13.87
C ASP A 308 -5.26 7.67 -13.26
N LEU A 309 -4.29 6.83 -12.84
CA LEU A 309 -4.59 5.58 -12.15
C LEU A 309 -5.23 5.81 -10.78
N PHE A 310 -4.72 6.75 -9.99
CA PHE A 310 -5.26 7.05 -8.66
C PHE A 310 -6.59 7.82 -8.69
N LEU A 311 -6.93 8.49 -9.79
CA LEU A 311 -8.26 9.08 -10.02
C LEU A 311 -9.36 8.01 -10.15
N ILE A 312 -9.01 6.77 -10.50
CA ILE A 312 -9.97 5.65 -10.54
C ILE A 312 -10.50 5.32 -9.14
N LEU A 313 -9.69 5.58 -8.09
CA LEU A 313 -10.06 5.52 -6.67
C LEU A 313 -10.86 6.76 -6.25
N ASP A 314 -12.00 6.96 -6.91
CA ASP A 314 -12.94 8.04 -6.60
C ASP A 314 -13.69 7.82 -5.27
N GLU A 315 -14.47 8.81 -4.85
CA GLU A 315 -15.26 8.76 -3.61
C GLU A 315 -16.21 7.55 -3.57
N THR A 316 -16.77 7.17 -4.73
CA THR A 316 -17.68 6.02 -4.85
C THR A 316 -16.94 4.71 -4.60
N PHE A 317 -15.77 4.54 -5.23
CA PHE A 317 -14.89 3.40 -5.00
C PHE A 317 -14.52 3.30 -3.53
N LEU A 318 -14.06 4.39 -2.92
CA LEU A 318 -13.62 4.40 -1.51
C LEU A 318 -14.78 4.09 -0.55
N SER A 319 -15.98 4.59 -0.84
CA SER A 319 -17.20 4.26 -0.08
C SER A 319 -17.49 2.77 -0.14
N TYR A 320 -17.43 2.15 -1.33
CA TYR A 320 -17.56 0.70 -1.48
C TYR A 320 -16.45 -0.07 -0.77
N TRP A 321 -15.21 0.43 -0.81
CA TRP A 321 -14.07 -0.21 -0.15
C TRP A 321 -14.21 -0.21 1.37
N GLN A 322 -14.54 0.94 1.97
CA GLN A 322 -14.74 1.07 3.41
C GLN A 322 -15.94 0.26 3.91
N SER A 323 -16.97 0.12 3.05
CA SER A 323 -18.16 -0.67 3.33
C SER A 323 -18.06 -2.14 2.95
N GLN A 324 -16.91 -2.67 2.51
CA GLN A 324 -16.74 -4.13 2.37
C GLN A 324 -17.03 -4.91 3.67
N ARG A 325 -17.16 -4.21 4.82
CA ARG A 325 -17.55 -4.73 6.13
C ARG A 325 -19.02 -4.50 6.53
N GLY A 326 -19.85 -3.90 5.68
CA GLY A 326 -21.28 -3.65 5.90
C GLY A 326 -22.05 -3.33 4.61
N ALA A 327 -23.27 -3.85 4.44
CA ALA A 327 -24.00 -3.74 3.18
C ALA A 327 -24.32 -2.28 2.79
N ILE A 328 -23.58 -1.72 1.84
CA ILE A 328 -24.03 -0.57 1.04
C ILE A 328 -24.52 -1.14 -0.29
N GLY A 329 -25.83 -1.03 -0.54
CA GLY A 329 -26.38 -1.33 -1.86
C GLY A 329 -25.87 -0.32 -2.88
N GLY A 330 -25.55 -0.76 -4.09
CA GLY A 330 -25.15 0.13 -5.19
C GLY A 330 -24.02 -0.38 -6.08
N LEU A 331 -23.18 -1.31 -5.60
CA LEU A 331 -22.16 -1.93 -6.44
C LEU A 331 -22.81 -2.84 -7.49
N THR A 332 -22.64 -2.52 -8.77
CA THR A 332 -23.18 -3.29 -9.89
C THR A 332 -22.08 -3.89 -10.74
N VAL A 333 -22.42 -4.94 -11.50
CA VAL A 333 -21.55 -5.53 -12.53
C VAL A 333 -21.09 -4.45 -13.52
N GLN A 334 -22.02 -3.63 -14.01
CA GLN A 334 -21.72 -2.54 -14.96
C GLN A 334 -20.73 -1.51 -14.39
N TRP A 335 -20.81 -1.19 -13.10
CA TRP A 335 -19.85 -0.28 -12.47
C TRP A 335 -18.45 -0.89 -12.43
N ILE A 336 -18.33 -2.18 -12.09
CA ILE A 336 -17.05 -2.90 -12.11
C ILE A 336 -16.47 -2.93 -13.53
N GLU A 337 -17.28 -3.24 -14.54
CA GLU A 337 -16.85 -3.26 -15.94
C GLU A 337 -16.39 -1.87 -16.40
N SER A 338 -17.13 -0.81 -16.06
CA SER A 338 -16.73 0.55 -16.38
C SER A 338 -15.37 0.92 -15.77
N LYS A 339 -15.10 0.50 -14.53
CA LYS A 339 -13.80 0.72 -13.87
C LYS A 339 -12.67 -0.11 -14.49
N GLN A 340 -12.96 -1.32 -14.97
CA GLN A 340 -11.99 -2.11 -15.74
C GLN A 340 -11.63 -1.43 -17.06
N VAL A 341 -12.63 -0.90 -17.79
CA VAL A 341 -12.41 -0.13 -19.03
C VAL A 341 -11.58 1.13 -18.76
N GLN A 342 -11.79 1.82 -17.63
CA GLN A 342 -10.94 2.96 -17.24
C GLN A 342 -9.47 2.55 -17.05
N LEU A 343 -9.20 1.37 -16.48
CA LEU A 343 -7.84 0.84 -16.31
C LEU A 343 -7.20 0.44 -17.64
N ASP A 344 -7.98 -0.08 -18.59
CA ASP A 344 -7.52 -0.37 -19.95
C ASP A 344 -7.18 0.92 -20.70
N GLN A 345 -8.04 1.93 -20.59
CA GLN A 345 -7.81 3.25 -21.18
C GLN A 345 -6.56 3.93 -20.59
N ALA A 346 -6.33 3.80 -19.28
CA ALA A 346 -5.13 4.33 -18.63
C ALA A 346 -3.83 3.69 -19.17
N GLU A 347 -3.84 2.38 -19.46
CA GLU A 347 -2.72 1.70 -20.12
C GLU A 347 -2.46 2.25 -21.52
N MET A 348 -3.52 2.43 -22.31
CA MET A 348 -3.41 2.98 -23.66
C MET A 348 -2.92 4.43 -23.65
N ASN A 349 -3.37 5.23 -22.69
CA ASN A 349 -2.93 6.62 -22.51
C ASN A 349 -1.43 6.68 -22.18
N ALA A 350 -0.96 5.83 -21.27
CA ALA A 350 0.46 5.75 -20.92
C ALA A 350 1.33 5.34 -22.13
N ALA A 351 0.91 4.32 -22.89
CA ALA A 351 1.61 3.91 -24.11
C ALA A 351 1.63 5.03 -25.18
N THR A 352 0.52 5.76 -25.32
CA THR A 352 0.43 6.91 -26.23
C THR A 352 1.35 8.05 -25.80
N ALA A 353 1.45 8.34 -24.50
CA ALA A 353 2.37 9.33 -23.97
C ALA A 353 3.83 8.96 -24.24
N GLU A 354 4.21 7.70 -24.01
CA GLU A 354 5.58 7.21 -24.28
C GLU A 354 5.91 7.22 -25.78
N ALA A 355 4.95 6.91 -26.65
CA ALA A 355 5.11 7.01 -28.10
C ALA A 355 5.30 8.47 -28.57
N LYS A 356 4.58 9.44 -27.97
CA LYS A 356 4.75 10.87 -28.25
C LYS A 356 6.14 11.39 -27.83
N LEU A 357 6.64 10.96 -26.68
CA LEU A 357 8.00 11.27 -26.23
C LEU A 357 9.04 10.76 -27.24
N SER A 358 8.91 9.49 -27.63
CA SER A 358 9.79 8.87 -28.61
C SER A 358 9.75 9.58 -29.97
N GLY A 359 8.55 9.95 -30.44
CA GLY A 359 8.37 10.67 -31.71
C GLY A 359 8.89 12.11 -31.71
N SER A 360 9.04 12.73 -30.53
CA SER A 360 9.62 14.07 -30.36
C SER A 360 11.13 14.04 -30.05
N GLY A 361 11.76 12.85 -30.07
CA GLY A 361 13.18 12.68 -29.75
C GLY A 361 13.51 12.86 -28.27
N GLN A 362 12.51 12.86 -27.40
CA GLN A 362 12.67 12.96 -25.96
C GLN A 362 12.84 11.56 -25.34
N PRO A 363 13.51 11.45 -24.18
CA PRO A 363 13.59 10.19 -23.46
C PRO A 363 12.19 9.66 -23.12
N GLY A 364 11.98 8.35 -23.25
CA GLY A 364 10.77 7.67 -22.80
C GLY A 364 10.71 7.52 -21.29
N PHE A 365 9.73 6.75 -20.78
CA PHE A 365 9.63 6.51 -19.35
C PHE A 365 10.82 5.68 -18.85
N THR A 366 11.22 5.94 -17.60
CA THR A 366 12.22 5.12 -16.92
C THR A 366 11.68 3.70 -16.66
N GLU A 367 12.56 2.73 -16.47
CA GLU A 367 12.15 1.35 -16.10
C GLU A 367 11.30 1.35 -14.83
N LEU A 368 11.67 2.16 -13.83
CA LEU A 368 10.94 2.28 -12.57
C LEU A 368 9.54 2.87 -12.79
N GLN A 369 9.39 3.93 -13.59
CA GLN A 369 8.07 4.50 -13.90
C GLN A 369 7.17 3.48 -14.61
N ARG A 370 7.71 2.74 -15.60
CA ARG A 370 6.96 1.68 -16.28
C ARG A 370 6.55 0.57 -15.31
N ALA A 371 7.44 0.17 -14.41
CA ALA A 371 7.16 -0.85 -13.40
C ALA A 371 6.05 -0.38 -12.42
N ASP A 372 6.13 0.83 -11.88
CA ASP A 372 5.13 1.33 -10.93
C ASP A 372 3.76 1.50 -11.58
N LEU A 373 3.68 2.08 -12.78
CA LEU A 373 2.41 2.21 -13.52
C LEU A 373 1.78 0.84 -13.76
N PHE A 374 2.58 -0.14 -14.18
CA PHE A 374 2.11 -1.49 -14.43
C PHE A 374 1.62 -2.18 -13.15
N ILE A 375 2.44 -2.17 -12.08
CA ILE A 375 2.12 -2.81 -10.80
C ILE A 375 0.91 -2.15 -10.15
N THR A 376 0.85 -0.81 -10.15
CA THR A 376 -0.28 -0.05 -9.61
C THR A 376 -1.57 -0.40 -10.34
N ARG A 377 -1.55 -0.51 -11.67
CA ARG A 377 -2.72 -0.91 -12.44
C ARG A 377 -3.17 -2.35 -12.15
N LEU A 378 -2.24 -3.31 -12.02
CA LEU A 378 -2.58 -4.69 -11.61
C LEU A 378 -3.17 -4.74 -10.20
N TRP A 379 -2.62 -3.93 -9.30
CA TRP A 379 -3.14 -3.79 -7.95
C TRP A 379 -4.56 -3.23 -7.94
N LEU A 380 -4.84 -2.17 -8.69
CA LEU A 380 -6.20 -1.63 -8.83
C LEU A 380 -7.19 -2.65 -9.41
N ARG A 381 -6.79 -3.46 -10.41
CA ARG A 381 -7.60 -4.59 -10.91
C ARG A 381 -7.86 -5.62 -9.83
N THR A 382 -6.87 -5.90 -8.99
CA THR A 382 -7.00 -6.81 -7.84
C THR A 382 -8.01 -6.27 -6.84
N LEU A 383 -7.97 -4.97 -6.51
CA LEU A 383 -8.94 -4.34 -5.60
C LEU A 383 -10.37 -4.39 -6.17
N LEU A 384 -10.56 -4.09 -7.45
CA LEU A 384 -11.87 -4.20 -8.13
C LEU A 384 -12.40 -5.63 -8.10
N TRP A 385 -11.55 -6.60 -8.37
CA TRP A 385 -11.92 -8.01 -8.28
C TRP A 385 -12.33 -8.40 -6.86
N GLN A 386 -11.59 -7.95 -5.85
CA GLN A 386 -11.94 -8.18 -4.44
C GLN A 386 -13.27 -7.52 -4.05
N LEU A 387 -13.58 -6.33 -4.59
CA LEU A 387 -14.89 -5.68 -4.43
C LEU A 387 -16.01 -6.52 -5.04
N ALA A 388 -15.85 -6.95 -6.29
CA ALA A 388 -16.81 -7.80 -6.97
C ALA A 388 -17.02 -9.13 -6.22
N LEU A 389 -15.94 -9.73 -5.69
CA LEU A 389 -16.01 -10.92 -4.84
C LEU A 389 -16.84 -10.66 -3.58
N SER A 390 -16.58 -9.55 -2.89
CA SER A 390 -17.23 -9.21 -1.61
C SER A 390 -18.76 -9.10 -1.72
N GLN A 391 -19.27 -8.75 -2.90
CA GLN A 391 -20.70 -8.61 -3.18
C GLN A 391 -21.28 -9.79 -3.98
N GLY A 392 -20.50 -10.86 -4.22
CA GLY A 392 -20.96 -12.05 -4.94
C GLY A 392 -21.26 -11.79 -6.43
N LEU A 393 -20.60 -10.80 -7.04
CA LEU A 393 -20.81 -10.42 -8.44
C LEU A 393 -19.97 -11.25 -9.43
N LEU A 394 -19.08 -12.11 -8.93
CA LEU A 394 -18.18 -12.92 -9.75
C LEU A 394 -18.83 -14.19 -10.28
N ARG A 395 -18.37 -14.64 -11.44
CA ARG A 395 -18.87 -15.85 -12.12
C ARG A 395 -17.82 -16.97 -12.12
N SER A 396 -18.29 -18.22 -12.05
CA SER A 396 -17.43 -19.41 -12.00
C SER A 396 -16.96 -19.92 -13.38
N GLY A 397 -17.56 -19.48 -14.48
CA GLY A 397 -17.25 -19.95 -15.83
C GLY A 397 -17.15 -18.81 -16.85
N PRO A 398 -16.46 -19.06 -17.99
CA PRO A 398 -16.33 -18.08 -19.06
C PRO A 398 -17.69 -17.77 -19.68
N SER A 399 -17.97 -16.49 -19.92
CA SER A 399 -19.07 -16.07 -20.79
C SER A 399 -18.58 -14.98 -21.74
N ASP A 400 -18.82 -15.16 -23.04
CA ASP A 400 -18.42 -14.23 -24.11
C ASP A 400 -19.02 -12.82 -23.97
N MET A 401 -20.04 -12.66 -23.11
CA MET A 401 -20.80 -11.42 -22.94
C MET A 401 -20.39 -10.59 -21.71
N THR A 402 -19.37 -11.00 -20.96
CA THR A 402 -18.96 -10.30 -19.72
C THR A 402 -17.47 -10.05 -19.69
N HIS A 403 -17.07 -8.92 -19.11
CA HIS A 403 -15.65 -8.59 -18.94
C HIS A 403 -14.91 -9.67 -18.13
N GLU A 404 -13.71 -10.05 -18.59
CA GLU A 404 -12.92 -11.13 -17.98
C GLU A 404 -12.59 -10.90 -16.49
N GLY A 405 -12.44 -9.62 -16.10
CA GLY A 405 -12.26 -9.19 -14.71
C GLY A 405 -13.37 -9.57 -13.72
N LEU A 406 -14.50 -10.12 -14.20
CA LEU A 406 -15.59 -10.66 -13.38
C LEU A 406 -15.53 -12.19 -13.19
N SER A 407 -14.51 -12.85 -13.74
CA SER A 407 -14.28 -14.28 -13.53
C SER A 407 -13.68 -14.52 -12.15
N LEU A 408 -14.14 -15.58 -11.45
CA LEU A 408 -13.50 -16.08 -10.23
C LEU A 408 -12.05 -16.51 -10.48
N GLN A 409 -11.72 -16.95 -11.69
CA GLN A 409 -10.37 -17.39 -12.05
C GLN A 409 -9.47 -16.25 -12.54
N PHE A 410 -10.00 -15.03 -12.71
CA PHE A 410 -9.24 -13.88 -13.23
C PHE A 410 -7.86 -13.67 -12.58
N PRO A 411 -7.70 -13.74 -11.23
CA PRO A 411 -6.38 -13.62 -10.63
C PRO A 411 -5.43 -14.74 -11.06
N ALA A 412 -5.91 -15.98 -11.06
CA ALA A 412 -5.11 -17.15 -11.42
C ALA A 412 -4.77 -17.19 -12.92
N SER A 413 -5.68 -16.78 -13.81
CA SER A 413 -5.52 -16.91 -15.26
C SER A 413 -4.89 -15.70 -15.94
N ARG A 414 -5.02 -14.49 -15.38
CA ARG A 414 -4.50 -13.26 -16.00
C ARG A 414 -3.46 -12.57 -15.17
N LEU A 415 -3.72 -12.34 -13.88
CA LEU A 415 -2.79 -11.58 -13.04
C LEU A 415 -1.48 -12.36 -12.84
N SER A 416 -1.52 -13.69 -12.73
CA SER A 416 -0.33 -14.56 -12.65
C SER A 416 0.58 -14.41 -13.88
N ILE A 417 0.01 -14.48 -15.09
CA ILE A 417 0.72 -14.37 -16.36
C ILE A 417 1.28 -12.95 -16.52
N GLN A 418 0.48 -11.93 -16.25
CA GLN A 418 0.90 -10.54 -16.34
C GLN A 418 2.05 -10.22 -15.36
N LEU A 419 1.95 -10.72 -14.14
CA LEU A 419 2.98 -10.55 -13.12
C LEU A 419 4.25 -11.34 -13.46
N ARG A 420 4.13 -12.56 -13.98
CA ARG A 420 5.29 -13.34 -14.47
C ARG A 420 5.99 -12.66 -15.64
N ASN A 421 5.24 -12.14 -16.60
CA ASN A 421 5.78 -11.41 -17.74
C ASN A 421 6.49 -10.11 -17.31
N LEU A 422 6.01 -9.46 -16.24
CA LEU A 422 6.73 -8.34 -15.64
C LEU A 422 8.05 -8.83 -15.04
N VAL A 423 8.01 -9.85 -14.18
CA VAL A 423 9.20 -10.42 -13.53
C VAL A 423 10.25 -10.86 -14.55
N SER A 424 9.85 -11.45 -15.67
CA SER A 424 10.79 -11.89 -16.71
C SER A 424 11.41 -10.76 -17.52
N ARG A 425 10.80 -9.57 -17.56
CA ARG A 425 11.28 -8.41 -18.32
C ARG A 425 12.15 -7.46 -17.51
N LEU A 426 12.11 -7.56 -16.19
CA LEU A 426 12.92 -6.70 -15.33
C LEU A 426 14.37 -7.13 -15.43
N ASN A 427 15.23 -6.18 -15.79
CA ASN A 427 16.65 -6.46 -15.97
C ASN A 427 17.37 -6.67 -14.62
N SER A 428 16.79 -6.17 -13.52
CA SER A 428 17.30 -6.37 -12.16
C SER A 428 16.18 -6.36 -11.11
N ILE A 429 16.24 -7.33 -10.19
CA ILE A 429 15.45 -7.43 -8.95
C ILE A 429 15.54 -6.14 -8.12
N VAL A 430 16.71 -5.48 -8.17
CA VAL A 430 17.03 -4.26 -7.42
C VAL A 430 16.10 -3.11 -7.81
N SER A 431 15.71 -2.98 -9.08
CA SER A 431 14.89 -1.86 -9.58
C SER A 431 13.47 -1.81 -9.01
N ILE A 432 12.91 -2.95 -8.56
CA ILE A 432 11.61 -3.00 -7.86
C ILE A 432 11.78 -2.83 -6.36
N ALA A 433 12.82 -3.43 -5.78
CA ALA A 433 13.08 -3.35 -4.35
C ALA A 433 13.39 -1.91 -3.89
N THR A 434 14.00 -1.09 -4.77
CA THR A 434 14.26 0.35 -4.53
C THR A 434 13.02 1.23 -4.55
N GLN A 435 11.85 0.75 -5.01
CA GLN A 435 10.64 1.58 -5.08
C GLN A 435 9.86 1.65 -3.76
N GLY A 436 10.38 1.01 -2.70
CA GLY A 436 9.88 1.15 -1.34
C GLY A 436 8.69 0.24 -0.99
N SER A 437 8.18 0.43 0.23
CA SER A 437 7.18 -0.45 0.85
C SER A 437 5.83 -0.43 0.13
N GLY A 438 5.51 0.65 -0.60
CA GLY A 438 4.26 0.79 -1.34
C GLY A 438 4.15 -0.26 -2.46
N ILE A 439 5.19 -0.40 -3.28
CA ILE A 439 5.20 -1.40 -4.36
C ILE A 439 5.26 -2.82 -3.80
N MET A 440 6.05 -3.06 -2.76
CA MET A 440 6.09 -4.36 -2.09
C MET A 440 4.73 -4.76 -1.53
N GLN A 441 3.97 -3.81 -0.97
CA GLN A 441 2.60 -4.04 -0.51
C GLN A 441 1.67 -4.38 -1.67
N LYS A 442 1.71 -3.62 -2.77
CA LYS A 442 0.91 -3.88 -3.99
C LYS A 442 1.18 -5.28 -4.55
N LEU A 443 2.46 -5.65 -4.69
CA LEU A 443 2.90 -6.97 -5.19
C LEU A 443 2.44 -8.10 -4.27
N PHE A 444 2.57 -7.94 -2.95
CA PHE A 444 2.08 -8.92 -1.99
C PHE A 444 0.56 -9.10 -2.10
N GLU A 445 -0.22 -8.04 -2.24
CA GLU A 445 -1.67 -8.12 -2.39
C GLU A 445 -2.10 -8.82 -3.68
N ILE A 446 -1.41 -8.55 -4.79
CA ILE A 446 -1.62 -9.28 -6.06
C ILE A 446 -1.29 -10.76 -5.87
N ALA A 447 -0.08 -11.09 -5.39
CA ALA A 447 0.39 -12.46 -5.25
C ALA A 447 -0.44 -13.27 -4.26
N SER A 448 -0.82 -12.70 -3.12
CA SER A 448 -1.68 -13.37 -2.14
C SER A 448 -3.08 -13.63 -2.68
N THR A 449 -3.62 -12.73 -3.50
CA THR A 449 -4.92 -12.93 -4.17
C THR A 449 -4.84 -14.08 -5.17
N ILE A 450 -3.79 -14.14 -5.98
CA ILE A 450 -3.54 -15.25 -6.92
C ILE A 450 -3.44 -16.57 -6.15
N ALA A 451 -2.64 -16.59 -5.07
CA ALA A 451 -2.45 -17.75 -4.23
C ALA A 451 -3.78 -18.26 -3.64
N ASP A 452 -4.65 -17.34 -3.22
CA ASP A 452 -5.95 -17.68 -2.65
C ASP A 452 -6.91 -18.30 -3.65
N VAL A 453 -6.88 -17.85 -4.91
CA VAL A 453 -7.68 -18.45 -5.99
C VAL A 453 -7.15 -19.84 -6.37
N LEU A 454 -5.83 -19.98 -6.50
CA LEU A 454 -5.19 -21.27 -6.82
C LEU A 454 -5.34 -22.33 -5.71
N ALA A 455 -5.48 -21.88 -4.46
CA ALA A 455 -5.68 -22.75 -3.30
C ALA A 455 -7.08 -23.37 -3.22
N LEU A 456 -8.03 -22.91 -4.04
CA LEU A 456 -9.38 -23.44 -4.04
C LEU A 456 -9.40 -24.81 -4.69
N PRO A 457 -10.25 -25.74 -4.21
CA PRO A 457 -10.45 -27.02 -4.89
C PRO A 457 -10.83 -26.77 -6.35
N ALA A 458 -10.16 -27.47 -7.27
CA ALA A 458 -10.58 -27.49 -8.66
C ALA A 458 -11.99 -28.10 -8.71
N SER A 459 -12.99 -27.28 -9.04
CA SER A 459 -14.29 -27.82 -9.43
C SER A 459 -14.06 -28.73 -10.64
N SER A 460 -14.71 -29.88 -10.66
CA SER A 460 -14.63 -30.93 -11.69
C SER A 460 -15.13 -30.52 -13.08
N HIS A 461 -15.05 -29.23 -13.43
CA HIS A 461 -15.52 -28.64 -14.68
C HIS A 461 -14.45 -27.73 -15.29
N ASP A 462 -13.92 -28.19 -16.42
CA ASP A 462 -13.53 -27.43 -17.62
C ASP A 462 -12.33 -26.48 -17.65
N GLU A 463 -11.47 -26.40 -16.62
CA GLU A 463 -10.08 -26.01 -16.92
C GLU A 463 -9.32 -27.27 -17.32
N SER A 464 -8.88 -27.35 -18.59
CA SER A 464 -7.90 -28.35 -19.02
C SER A 464 -6.80 -28.41 -17.96
N GLU A 465 -6.53 -29.60 -17.43
CA GLU A 465 -5.58 -29.82 -16.33
C GLU A 465 -4.22 -29.11 -16.57
N GLY A 466 -3.87 -28.91 -17.85
CA GLY A 466 -2.70 -28.13 -18.28
C GLY A 466 -2.75 -26.62 -17.97
N GLY A 467 -3.92 -25.98 -18.02
CA GLY A 467 -4.10 -24.55 -17.71
C GLY A 467 -3.85 -24.25 -16.24
N PHE A 468 -4.48 -25.02 -15.34
CA PHE A 468 -4.25 -24.90 -13.90
C PHE A 468 -2.78 -25.12 -13.52
N LYS A 469 -2.14 -26.17 -14.08
CA LYS A 469 -0.71 -26.44 -13.88
C LYS A 469 0.17 -25.27 -14.35
N SER A 470 -0.15 -24.67 -15.50
CA SER A 470 0.56 -23.47 -15.99
C SER A 470 0.43 -22.30 -15.02
N HIS A 471 -0.77 -22.03 -14.51
CA HIS A 471 -1.00 -20.93 -13.56
C HIS A 471 -0.24 -21.15 -12.24
N VAL A 472 -0.19 -22.39 -11.73
CA VAL A 472 0.62 -22.75 -10.56
C VAL A 472 2.11 -22.52 -10.83
N LYS A 473 2.62 -22.96 -11.99
CA LYS A 473 4.02 -22.72 -12.39
C LYS A 473 4.35 -21.23 -12.43
N ASP A 474 3.47 -20.43 -13.02
CA ASP A 474 3.65 -18.98 -13.12
C ASP A 474 3.66 -18.33 -11.74
N PHE A 475 2.75 -18.75 -10.85
CA PHE A 475 2.71 -18.30 -9.47
C PHE A 475 3.97 -18.67 -8.68
N LEU A 476 4.44 -19.92 -8.76
CA LEU A 476 5.65 -20.36 -8.04
C LEU A 476 6.88 -19.56 -8.47
N TYR A 477 7.01 -19.24 -9.76
CA TYR A 477 8.08 -18.39 -10.25
C TYR A 477 8.02 -16.97 -9.68
N VAL A 478 6.83 -16.36 -9.69
CA VAL A 478 6.61 -15.02 -9.12
C VAL A 478 6.93 -15.03 -7.63
N VAL A 479 6.45 -16.01 -6.87
CA VAL A 479 6.72 -16.09 -5.43
C VAL A 479 8.20 -16.27 -5.16
N ASN A 480 8.89 -17.13 -5.91
CA ASN A 480 10.34 -17.29 -5.75
C ASN A 480 11.08 -15.97 -5.98
N PHE A 481 10.68 -15.19 -7.00
CA PHE A 481 11.21 -13.85 -7.21
C PHE A 481 10.91 -12.93 -6.02
N LEU A 482 9.65 -12.87 -5.55
CA LEU A 482 9.25 -12.01 -4.44
C LEU A 482 9.92 -12.36 -3.11
N LEU A 483 10.21 -13.64 -2.86
CA LEU A 483 10.91 -14.11 -1.66
C LEU A 483 12.39 -13.71 -1.66
N ASN A 484 12.97 -13.49 -2.85
CA ASN A 484 14.33 -12.99 -3.04
C ASN A 484 14.41 -11.45 -3.03
N LEU A 485 13.27 -10.75 -2.96
CA LEU A 485 13.26 -9.29 -2.78
C LEU A 485 13.47 -8.94 -1.31
N ASP A 486 14.43 -8.05 -1.07
CA ASP A 486 14.60 -7.39 0.21
C ASP A 486 13.47 -6.38 0.45
N GLY A 487 13.09 -6.17 1.71
CA GLY A 487 12.01 -5.26 2.09
C GLY A 487 10.62 -5.88 2.25
N MET A 488 10.42 -7.16 1.88
CA MET A 488 9.19 -7.86 2.27
C MET A 488 9.15 -8.12 3.79
N ARG A 489 8.02 -7.80 4.43
CA ARG A 489 7.84 -8.05 5.87
C ARG A 489 7.80 -9.55 6.16
N GLU A 490 8.29 -9.96 7.33
CA GLU A 490 8.43 -11.40 7.63
C GLU A 490 7.09 -12.13 7.63
N ASN A 491 6.01 -11.50 8.10
CA ASN A 491 4.67 -12.07 8.05
C ASN A 491 4.15 -12.28 6.61
N GLN A 492 4.48 -11.36 5.69
CA GLN A 492 4.14 -11.50 4.26
C GLN A 492 4.95 -12.63 3.63
N ARG A 493 6.23 -12.71 3.98
CA ARG A 493 7.15 -13.75 3.53
C ARG A 493 6.70 -15.13 4.00
N GLU A 494 6.33 -15.26 5.27
CA GLU A 494 5.79 -16.49 5.85
C GLU A 494 4.51 -16.95 5.14
N TYR A 495 3.57 -16.03 4.91
CA TYR A 495 2.35 -16.32 4.17
C TYR A 495 2.61 -16.87 2.75
N LEU A 496 3.50 -16.21 1.99
CA LEU A 496 3.83 -16.67 0.65
C LEU A 496 4.57 -18.01 0.66
N ARG A 497 5.46 -18.27 1.64
CA ARG A 497 6.11 -19.57 1.81
C ARG A 497 5.11 -20.68 2.12
N GLU A 498 4.12 -20.42 2.97
CA GLU A 498 3.04 -21.38 3.26
C GLU A 498 2.29 -21.75 1.98
N LYS A 499 1.85 -20.74 1.21
CA LYS A 499 1.14 -20.95 -0.07
C LYS A 499 2.01 -21.64 -1.12
N TYR A 500 3.30 -21.32 -1.18
CA TYR A 500 4.27 -21.97 -2.05
C TYR A 500 4.33 -23.48 -1.76
N ARG A 501 4.55 -23.87 -0.49
CA ARG A 501 4.62 -25.29 -0.09
C ARG A 501 3.32 -26.06 -0.34
N MET A 502 2.19 -25.38 -0.22
CA MET A 502 0.87 -25.97 -0.48
C MET A 502 0.63 -26.23 -1.98
N LEU A 503 1.08 -25.33 -2.86
CA LEU A 503 0.83 -25.41 -4.30
C LEU A 503 1.94 -26.16 -5.08
N GLN A 504 3.16 -26.22 -4.55
CA GLN A 504 4.31 -26.90 -5.18
C GLN A 504 4.02 -28.38 -5.56
N PRO A 505 3.41 -29.22 -4.71
CA PRO A 505 3.14 -30.62 -5.08
C PRO A 505 2.16 -30.78 -6.24
N LEU A 506 1.33 -29.78 -6.52
CA LEU A 506 0.39 -29.78 -7.64
C LEU A 506 1.10 -29.54 -8.98
N HIS A 507 2.32 -29.00 -8.94
CA HIS A 507 3.20 -28.88 -10.11
C HIS A 507 3.98 -30.17 -10.38
N GLU A 508 4.45 -30.85 -9.34
CA GLU A 508 5.43 -31.96 -9.43
C GLU A 508 4.82 -33.37 -9.67
N ARG A 509 3.49 -33.54 -9.56
CA ARG A 509 2.83 -34.86 -9.57
C ARG A 509 3.00 -35.72 -10.83
N ASP A 510 3.53 -35.19 -11.95
CA ASP A 510 3.74 -35.95 -13.19
C ASP A 510 5.19 -36.09 -13.67
N GLU A 511 6.17 -35.36 -13.10
CA GLU A 511 7.57 -35.57 -13.52
C GLU A 511 8.10 -36.95 -13.08
N VAL A 512 7.56 -37.49 -11.99
CA VAL A 512 7.87 -38.85 -11.51
C VAL A 512 7.09 -39.93 -12.29
N GLY A 513 5.99 -39.58 -12.97
CA GLY A 513 5.18 -40.50 -13.78
C GLY A 513 5.73 -40.73 -15.19
N ALA A 514 6.54 -39.81 -15.72
CA ALA A 514 7.10 -39.89 -17.08
C ALA A 514 8.52 -40.51 -17.16
N SER A 515 9.19 -40.77 -16.04
CA SER A 515 10.50 -41.46 -15.99
C SER A 515 10.44 -42.92 -15.51
N GLY A 516 9.24 -43.50 -15.44
CA GLY A 516 9.03 -44.90 -15.07
C GLY A 516 9.28 -45.92 -16.19
N VAL A 517 10.36 -45.78 -16.96
CA VAL A 517 10.92 -46.89 -17.76
C VAL A 517 12.41 -46.95 -17.48
N LEU A 518 12.76 -47.75 -16.47
CA LEU A 518 14.12 -48.23 -16.26
C LEU A 518 14.57 -48.99 -17.52
N PRO A 519 15.70 -48.65 -18.16
CA PRO A 519 16.31 -49.56 -19.12
C PRO A 519 16.88 -50.76 -18.36
N SER A 520 16.54 -51.95 -18.84
CA SER A 520 17.10 -53.23 -18.44
C SER A 520 18.62 -53.20 -18.55
N VAL A 521 19.30 -53.42 -17.41
CA VAL A 521 20.73 -53.69 -17.38
C VAL A 521 20.92 -55.15 -17.83
N GLU A 522 21.27 -55.34 -19.09
CA GLU A 522 21.85 -56.61 -19.55
C GLU A 522 23.34 -56.62 -19.19
N GLU A 523 23.70 -57.56 -18.33
CA GLU A 523 25.06 -58.04 -18.15
C GLU A 523 25.59 -58.60 -19.48
N THR A 524 26.61 -57.97 -20.04
CA THR A 524 27.63 -58.70 -20.82
C THR A 524 29.00 -58.11 -20.53
N GLY A 525 29.81 -58.91 -19.84
CA GLY A 525 31.23 -58.67 -19.70
C GLY A 525 32.03 -59.15 -20.90
N ARG A 526 33.28 -58.68 -20.90
CA ARG A 526 34.50 -59.28 -21.46
C ARG A 526 34.81 -59.12 -22.96
N LEU A 527 36.01 -58.56 -23.14
CA LEU A 527 37.09 -58.92 -24.08
C LEU A 527 36.88 -58.57 -25.57
N CYS A 528 37.36 -57.39 -25.97
CA CYS A 528 38.61 -57.18 -26.72
C CYS A 528 38.69 -55.71 -27.18
#